data_AF-A0A0U1KPV3-F1
#
_entry.id   AF-A0A0U1KPV3-F1
#
_cell.length_a   1.000
_cell.length_b   1.000
_cell.length_c   1.000
_cell.angle_alpha   90.00
_cell.angle_beta   90.00
_cell.angle_gamma   90.00
#
_symmetry.space_group_name_H-M   'P 1'
#
loop_
_entity.id
_entity.type
_entity.pdbx_description
1 polymer ?
#
loop_
_entity_poly.entity_id
_entity_poly.type
_entity_poly.pdbx_seq_one_letter_code
_entity_poly.pdbx_strand_id
1 'polypeptide(L)'
;MQRSNLKNQNGLTLVEVLVSILILSIIIVTFLTFFIQSEKNTNVSEDVLDASYVAQTQLERLYYESETLNYDAFIQFIRSQADSYQSIKDLEKVVRFEKEFKVETVVQPAKNQDNEVIHDLYAVIVKVYDQNSNLKAQMETKLFFEGQEE
;
A
#
# COMPACT_ATOMS: atom_id res chain seq x y z
N MET A 1 69.77 43.98 10.11
CA MET A 1 69.24 42.98 11.06
C MET A 1 67.80 42.66 10.68
N GLN A 2 67.53 41.53 10.02
CA GLN A 2 66.17 41.03 9.80
C GLN A 2 65.91 39.89 10.79
N ARG A 3 64.95 40.08 11.69
CA ARG A 3 64.50 39.05 12.61
C ARG A 3 63.48 38.16 11.89
N SER A 4 63.90 36.95 11.54
CA SER A 4 63.03 35.87 11.07
C SER A 4 62.20 35.33 12.23
N ASN A 5 60.89 35.56 12.22
CA ASN A 5 59.93 34.89 13.11
C ASN A 5 59.57 33.52 12.50
N LEU A 6 60.32 32.48 12.87
CA LEU A 6 59.89 31.10 12.62
C LEU A 6 58.71 30.80 13.58
N LYS A 7 57.48 30.93 13.08
CA LYS A 7 56.28 30.48 13.78
C LYS A 7 56.33 28.95 13.90
N ASN A 8 56.39 28.47 15.14
CA ASN A 8 56.36 27.06 15.49
C ASN A 8 54.99 26.45 15.12
N GLN A 9 54.94 25.52 14.15
CA GLN A 9 53.70 24.87 13.66
C GLN A 9 53.44 23.50 14.32
N ASN A 10 54.29 23.08 15.27
CA ASN A 10 54.36 21.68 15.73
C ASN A 10 53.21 21.23 16.66
N GLY A 11 52.27 22.11 17.00
CA GLY A 11 51.08 21.79 17.81
C GLY A 11 49.74 21.90 17.08
N LEU A 12 49.72 22.50 15.87
CA LEU A 12 48.49 22.68 15.07
C LEU A 12 48.06 21.40 14.35
N THR A 13 49.01 20.54 13.98
CA THR A 13 48.76 19.35 13.15
C THR A 13 47.97 18.25 13.87
N LEU A 14 48.21 18.03 15.16
CA LEU A 14 47.49 17.01 15.92
C LEU A 14 46.02 17.38 16.14
N VAL A 15 45.76 18.67 16.45
CA VAL A 15 44.40 19.19 16.61
C VAL A 15 43.65 19.14 15.28
N GLU A 16 44.29 19.47 14.18
CA GLU A 16 43.69 19.42 12.84
C GLU A 16 43.33 17.99 12.42
N VAL A 17 44.19 17.00 12.70
CA VAL A 17 43.88 15.58 12.48
C VAL A 17 42.70 15.14 13.34
N LEU A 18 42.65 15.56 14.60
CA LEU A 18 41.56 15.22 15.52
C LEU A 18 40.22 15.81 15.06
N VAL A 19 40.22 17.08 14.65
CA VAL A 19 39.05 17.76 14.06
C VAL A 19 38.63 17.09 12.74
N SER A 20 39.58 16.68 11.91
CA SER A 20 39.28 15.98 10.65
C SER A 20 38.62 14.62 10.89
N ILE A 21 39.12 13.83 11.85
CA ILE A 21 38.52 12.56 12.24
C ILE A 21 37.14 12.77 12.85
N LEU A 22 36.96 13.82 13.67
CA LEU A 22 35.66 14.16 14.25
C LEU A 22 34.63 14.49 13.16
N ILE A 23 34.98 15.38 12.23
CA ILE A 23 34.11 15.75 11.10
C ILE A 23 33.80 14.53 10.25
N LEU A 24 34.82 13.72 9.92
CA LEU A 24 34.64 12.50 9.14
C LEU A 24 33.69 11.51 9.84
N SER A 25 33.81 11.37 11.17
CA SER A 25 32.97 10.47 11.96
C SER A 25 31.50 10.91 11.94
N ILE A 26 31.24 12.22 12.06
CA ILE A 26 29.88 12.78 11.94
C ILE A 26 29.30 12.46 10.56
N ILE A 27 30.08 12.70 9.49
CA ILE A 27 29.67 12.42 8.12
C ILE A 27 29.32 10.93 7.94
N ILE A 28 30.18 10.02 8.40
CA ILE A 28 29.95 8.58 8.28
C ILE A 28 28.64 8.16 8.99
N VAL A 29 28.41 8.62 10.22
CA VAL A 29 27.20 8.27 10.98
C VAL A 29 25.93 8.78 10.28
N THR A 30 25.97 9.97 9.69
CA THR A 30 24.83 10.49 8.92
C THR A 30 24.52 9.63 7.70
N PHE A 31 25.55 9.23 6.92
CA PHE A 31 25.36 8.36 5.76
C PHE A 31 24.87 6.96 6.14
N LEU A 32 25.35 6.37 7.23
CA LEU A 32 24.85 5.09 7.71
C LEU A 32 23.35 5.12 8.01
N THR A 33 22.87 6.20 8.63
CA THR A 33 21.44 6.38 8.90
C THR A 33 20.62 6.50 7.61
N PHE A 34 21.15 7.21 6.61
CA PHE A 34 20.50 7.30 5.29
C PHE A 34 20.38 5.93 4.62
N PHE A 35 21.39 5.07 4.69
CA PHE A 35 21.32 3.73 4.09
C PHE A 35 20.25 2.85 4.77
N ILE A 36 20.16 2.88 6.10
CA ILE A 36 19.12 2.15 6.84
C ILE A 36 17.72 2.64 6.45
N GLN A 37 17.54 3.96 6.33
CA GLN A 37 16.25 4.52 5.94
C GLN A 37 15.90 4.21 4.48
N SER A 38 16.90 4.20 3.59
CA SER A 38 16.70 3.86 2.18
C SER A 38 16.21 2.43 2.02
N GLU A 39 16.81 1.47 2.73
CA GLU A 39 16.39 0.06 2.67
C GLU A 39 14.95 -0.11 3.15
N LYS A 40 14.59 0.49 4.29
CA LYS A 40 13.21 0.49 4.80
C LYS A 40 12.22 1.07 3.80
N ASN A 41 12.57 2.20 3.16
CA ASN A 41 11.70 2.83 2.17
C ASN A 41 11.54 1.97 0.92
N THR A 42 12.60 1.27 0.47
CA THR A 42 12.53 0.32 -0.64
C THR A 42 11.56 -0.80 -0.33
N ASN A 43 11.70 -1.48 0.81
CA ASN A 43 10.83 -2.60 1.18
C ASN A 43 9.35 -2.16 1.33
N VAL A 44 9.11 -1.00 1.96
CA VAL A 44 7.74 -0.45 2.05
C VAL A 44 7.17 -0.13 0.67
N SER A 45 8.00 0.34 -0.27
CA SER A 45 7.55 0.61 -1.63
C SER A 45 7.22 -0.68 -2.38
N GLU A 46 8.03 -1.73 -2.22
CA GLU A 46 7.79 -3.06 -2.78
C GLU A 46 6.47 -3.65 -2.25
N ASP A 47 6.25 -3.63 -0.93
CA ASP A 47 5.00 -4.08 -0.31
C ASP A 47 3.75 -3.39 -0.91
N VAL A 48 3.83 -2.06 -1.11
CA VAL A 48 2.72 -1.27 -1.63
C VAL A 48 2.48 -1.59 -3.11
N LEU A 49 3.54 -1.80 -3.89
CA LEU A 49 3.42 -2.19 -5.30
C LEU A 49 2.78 -3.57 -5.43
N ASP A 50 3.24 -4.55 -4.65
CA ASP A 50 2.69 -5.90 -4.66
C ASP A 50 1.23 -5.92 -4.20
N ALA A 51 0.90 -5.20 -3.12
CA ALA A 51 -0.48 -5.07 -2.66
C ALA A 51 -1.37 -4.39 -3.71
N SER A 52 -0.84 -3.40 -4.43
CA SER A 52 -1.57 -2.71 -5.51
C SER A 52 -1.82 -3.66 -6.69
N TYR A 53 -0.84 -4.49 -7.05
CA TYR A 53 -1.00 -5.51 -8.09
C TYR A 53 -2.07 -6.55 -7.71
N VAL A 54 -2.08 -7.00 -6.46
CA VAL A 54 -3.12 -7.90 -5.93
C VAL A 54 -4.49 -7.24 -6.00
N ALA A 55 -4.61 -5.97 -5.55
CA ALA A 55 -5.87 -5.23 -5.60
C ALA A 55 -6.38 -5.08 -7.04
N GLN A 56 -5.50 -4.73 -7.97
CA GLN A 56 -5.83 -4.55 -9.38
C GLN A 56 -6.28 -5.87 -10.01
N THR A 57 -5.50 -6.93 -9.84
CA THR A 57 -5.81 -8.26 -10.41
C THR A 57 -7.17 -8.75 -9.91
N GLN A 58 -7.44 -8.58 -8.61
CA GLN A 58 -8.73 -8.96 -8.04
C GLN A 58 -9.86 -8.10 -8.61
N LEU A 59 -9.68 -6.79 -8.75
CA LEU A 59 -10.72 -5.90 -9.30
C LEU A 59 -11.00 -6.19 -10.77
N GLU A 60 -9.98 -6.37 -11.60
CA GLU A 60 -10.11 -6.75 -13.02
C GLU A 60 -10.85 -8.08 -13.16
N ARG A 61 -10.54 -9.04 -12.29
CA ARG A 61 -11.27 -10.31 -12.26
C ARG A 61 -12.74 -10.12 -11.89
N LEU A 62 -13.04 -9.34 -10.85
CA LEU A 62 -14.43 -9.06 -10.46
C LEU A 62 -15.19 -8.35 -11.58
N TYR A 63 -14.54 -7.42 -12.28
CA TYR A 63 -15.11 -6.74 -13.44
C TYR A 63 -15.43 -7.73 -14.56
N TYR A 64 -14.49 -8.60 -14.93
CA TYR A 64 -14.73 -9.63 -15.96
C TYR A 64 -15.91 -10.54 -15.60
N GLU A 65 -16.01 -10.95 -14.34
CA GLU A 65 -17.09 -11.81 -13.87
C GLU A 65 -18.43 -11.07 -13.83
N SER A 66 -18.46 -9.76 -13.55
CA SER A 66 -19.70 -8.97 -13.62
C SER A 66 -20.25 -8.80 -15.04
N GLU A 67 -19.38 -8.82 -16.06
CA GLU A 67 -19.81 -8.77 -17.46
C GLU A 67 -20.41 -10.10 -17.94
N THR A 68 -20.22 -11.19 -17.17
CA THR A 68 -20.65 -12.54 -17.57
C THR A 68 -21.70 -13.15 -16.64
N LEU A 69 -21.74 -12.73 -15.37
CA LEU A 69 -22.64 -13.23 -14.34
C LEU A 69 -23.67 -12.16 -13.96
N ASN A 70 -24.91 -12.59 -13.72
CA ASN A 70 -25.88 -11.73 -13.03
C ASN A 70 -25.47 -11.52 -11.56
N TYR A 71 -26.10 -10.56 -10.88
CA TYR A 71 -25.74 -10.17 -9.52
C TYR A 71 -25.73 -11.35 -8.54
N ASP A 72 -26.76 -12.19 -8.54
CA ASP A 72 -26.85 -13.33 -7.62
C ASP A 72 -25.74 -14.36 -7.87
N ALA A 73 -25.47 -14.69 -9.13
CA ALA A 73 -24.39 -15.58 -9.52
C ALA A 73 -23.02 -14.99 -9.18
N PHE A 74 -22.83 -13.69 -9.36
CA PHE A 74 -21.62 -12.97 -8.99
C PHE A 74 -21.36 -13.02 -7.48
N ILE A 75 -22.39 -12.76 -6.66
CA ILE A 75 -22.29 -12.86 -5.19
C ILE A 75 -21.96 -14.29 -4.76
N GLN A 76 -22.56 -15.31 -5.39
CA GLN A 76 -22.22 -16.70 -5.12
C GLN A 76 -20.77 -17.03 -5.53
N PHE A 77 -20.32 -16.52 -6.69
CA PHE A 77 -18.97 -16.69 -7.17
C PHE A 77 -17.93 -16.13 -6.19
N ILE A 78 -18.11 -14.90 -5.70
CA ILE A 78 -17.14 -14.30 -4.76
C ILE A 78 -17.15 -15.02 -3.40
N ARG A 79 -18.33 -15.46 -2.92
CA ARG A 79 -18.47 -16.19 -1.65
C ARG A 79 -17.85 -17.58 -1.74
N SER A 80 -18.01 -18.29 -2.86
CA SER A 80 -17.50 -19.65 -3.05
C SER A 80 -15.98 -19.76 -2.97
N GLN A 81 -15.29 -18.64 -3.16
CA GLN A 81 -13.84 -18.60 -3.15
C GLN A 81 -13.28 -17.85 -1.93
N ALA A 82 -14.14 -17.40 -1.03
CA ALA A 82 -13.74 -16.66 0.16
C ALA A 82 -13.39 -17.62 1.30
N ASP A 83 -12.41 -17.25 2.10
CA ASP A 83 -12.11 -17.95 3.36
C ASP A 83 -13.15 -17.61 4.43
N SER A 84 -13.70 -16.39 4.38
CA SER A 84 -14.84 -15.99 5.19
C SER A 84 -15.69 -14.93 4.48
N TYR A 85 -16.99 -14.89 4.80
CA TYR A 85 -17.89 -13.88 4.27
C TYR A 85 -18.91 -13.43 5.32
N GLN A 86 -19.43 -12.22 5.15
CA GLN A 86 -20.47 -11.61 5.94
C GLN A 86 -21.44 -10.89 5.01
N SER A 87 -22.74 -11.10 5.22
CA SER A 87 -23.81 -10.40 4.52
C SER A 87 -24.63 -9.63 5.55
N ILE A 88 -24.73 -8.31 5.39
CA ILE A 88 -25.47 -7.42 6.29
C ILE A 88 -26.35 -6.52 5.43
N LYS A 89 -27.65 -6.84 5.36
CA LYS A 89 -28.61 -6.22 4.44
C LYS A 89 -28.14 -6.38 2.98
N ASP A 90 -27.76 -5.29 2.34
CA ASP A 90 -27.31 -5.25 0.94
C ASP A 90 -25.78 -5.16 0.83
N LEU A 91 -25.06 -5.26 1.95
CA LEU A 91 -23.59 -5.25 1.98
C LEU A 91 -23.06 -6.67 2.05
N GLU A 92 -22.26 -7.02 1.05
CA GLU A 92 -21.52 -8.27 0.97
C GLU A 92 -20.05 -8.00 1.24
N LYS A 93 -19.51 -8.61 2.28
CA LYS A 93 -18.08 -8.57 2.58
C LYS A 93 -17.51 -9.98 2.48
N VAL A 94 -16.50 -10.15 1.65
CA VAL A 94 -15.73 -11.39 1.54
C VAL A 94 -14.26 -11.13 1.88
N VAL A 95 -13.63 -12.10 2.52
CA VAL A 95 -12.21 -12.06 2.89
C VAL A 95 -11.53 -13.29 2.31
N ARG A 96 -10.41 -13.05 1.62
CA ARG A 96 -9.52 -14.07 1.08
C ARG A 96 -8.10 -13.81 1.59
N PHE A 97 -7.36 -14.86 1.87
CA PHE A 97 -5.92 -14.80 2.09
C PHE A 97 -5.19 -15.22 0.82
N GLU A 98 -4.34 -14.35 0.30
CA GLU A 98 -3.53 -14.61 -0.88
C GLU A 98 -2.06 -14.32 -0.55
N LYS A 99 -1.23 -15.37 -0.54
CA LYS A 99 0.16 -15.33 -0.08
C LYS A 99 0.25 -14.72 1.33
N GLU A 100 0.86 -13.54 1.44
CA GLU A 100 1.05 -12.78 2.68
C GLU A 100 0.05 -11.62 2.85
N PHE A 101 -0.96 -11.54 1.98
CA PHE A 101 -1.97 -10.50 2.04
C PHE A 101 -3.33 -11.03 2.46
N LYS A 102 -4.04 -10.22 3.24
CA LYS A 102 -5.48 -10.36 3.46
C LYS A 102 -6.21 -9.43 2.52
N VAL A 103 -7.00 -10.00 1.60
CA VAL A 103 -7.79 -9.28 0.61
C VAL A 103 -9.24 -9.24 1.07
N GLU A 104 -9.75 -8.06 1.36
CA GLU A 104 -11.16 -7.82 1.68
C GLU A 104 -11.85 -7.21 0.46
N THR A 105 -12.90 -7.86 -0.03
CA THR A 105 -13.79 -7.30 -1.06
C THR A 105 -15.12 -6.96 -0.44
N VAL A 106 -15.60 -5.74 -0.66
CA VAL A 106 -16.90 -5.26 -0.22
C VAL A 106 -17.72 -4.89 -1.45
N VAL A 107 -18.93 -5.41 -1.53
CA VAL A 107 -19.92 -5.09 -2.57
C VAL A 107 -21.14 -4.49 -1.87
N GLN A 108 -21.60 -3.34 -2.34
CA GLN A 108 -22.77 -2.65 -1.78
C GLN A 108 -23.48 -1.84 -2.87
N PRO A 109 -24.79 -1.56 -2.76
CA PRO A 109 -25.49 -0.71 -3.71
C PRO A 109 -24.86 0.67 -3.80
N ALA A 110 -24.68 1.16 -5.02
CA ALA A 110 -24.19 2.51 -5.27
C ALA A 110 -25.26 3.53 -4.87
N LYS A 111 -24.82 4.70 -4.41
CA LYS A 111 -25.72 5.79 -4.03
C LYS A 111 -25.43 7.05 -4.82
N ASN A 112 -26.47 7.83 -5.10
CA ASN A 112 -26.34 9.16 -5.71
C ASN A 112 -25.92 10.21 -4.65
N GLN A 113 -25.85 11.48 -5.07
CA GLN A 113 -25.49 12.60 -4.18
C GLN A 113 -26.53 12.83 -3.06
N ASP A 114 -27.78 12.42 -3.29
CA ASP A 114 -28.89 12.51 -2.34
C ASP A 114 -29.00 11.27 -1.43
N ASN A 115 -27.99 10.39 -1.48
CA ASN A 115 -27.89 9.16 -0.68
C ASN A 115 -28.99 8.11 -1.00
N GLU A 116 -29.64 8.25 -2.16
CA GLU A 116 -30.59 7.29 -2.72
C GLU A 116 -29.84 6.18 -3.45
N VAL A 117 -30.36 4.95 -3.33
CA VAL A 117 -29.78 3.78 -4.00
C VAL A 117 -30.02 3.87 -5.51
N ILE A 118 -28.96 3.67 -6.29
CA ILE A 118 -29.03 3.55 -7.74
C ILE A 118 -29.26 2.08 -8.05
N HIS A 119 -30.41 1.77 -8.67
CA HIS A 119 -30.74 0.41 -9.10
C HIS A 119 -29.67 -0.14 -10.04
N ASP A 120 -29.40 -1.44 -9.91
CA ASP A 120 -28.49 -2.21 -10.76
C ASP A 120 -27.02 -1.78 -10.75
N LEU A 121 -26.65 -0.77 -9.95
CA LEU A 121 -25.30 -0.27 -9.82
C LEU A 121 -24.74 -0.57 -8.43
N TYR A 122 -23.59 -1.22 -8.38
CA TYR A 122 -22.96 -1.65 -7.14
C TYR A 122 -21.53 -1.12 -7.04
N ALA A 123 -21.18 -0.56 -5.89
CA ALA A 123 -19.80 -0.21 -5.57
C ALA A 123 -19.06 -1.45 -5.09
N VAL A 124 -17.92 -1.74 -5.72
CA VAL A 124 -17.01 -2.83 -5.36
C VAL A 124 -15.71 -2.24 -4.89
N ILE A 125 -15.36 -2.51 -3.63
CA ILE A 125 -14.17 -1.99 -2.96
C ILE A 125 -13.28 -3.18 -2.60
N VAL A 126 -12.06 -3.20 -3.13
CA VAL A 126 -11.04 -4.19 -2.80
C VAL A 126 -10.00 -3.52 -1.90
N LYS A 127 -9.74 -4.10 -0.74
CA LYS A 127 -8.74 -3.64 0.23
C LYS A 127 -7.74 -4.74 0.51
N VAL A 128 -6.46 -4.42 0.43
CA VAL A 128 -5.37 -5.36 0.65
C VAL A 128 -4.59 -4.95 1.89
N TYR A 129 -4.52 -5.87 2.85
CA TYR A 129 -3.87 -5.67 4.14
C TYR A 129 -2.67 -6.59 4.26
N ASP A 130 -1.62 -6.10 4.93
CA ASP A 130 -0.50 -6.95 5.36
C ASP A 130 -0.89 -7.83 6.57
N GLN A 131 0.05 -8.67 7.00
CA GLN A 131 -0.09 -9.55 8.17
C GLN A 131 -0.36 -8.80 9.48
N ASN A 132 0.07 -7.54 9.58
CA ASN A 132 -0.14 -6.67 10.73
C ASN A 132 -1.47 -5.90 10.64
N SER A 133 -2.32 -6.21 9.65
CA SER A 133 -3.58 -5.52 9.37
C SER A 133 -3.43 -4.05 8.98
N ASN A 134 -2.27 -3.62 8.48
CA ASN A 134 -2.13 -2.31 7.86
C ASN A 134 -2.68 -2.36 6.44
N LEU A 135 -3.49 -1.37 6.07
CA LEU A 135 -3.95 -1.21 4.69
C LEU A 135 -2.76 -0.80 3.80
N LYS A 136 -2.44 -1.64 2.80
CA LYS A 136 -1.35 -1.39 1.85
C LYS A 136 -1.85 -0.87 0.52
N ALA A 137 -3.02 -1.34 0.07
CA ALA A 137 -3.66 -0.88 -1.16
C ALA A 137 -5.19 -0.93 -1.05
N GLN A 138 -5.85 -0.04 -1.77
CA GLN A 138 -7.30 -0.03 -1.94
C GLN A 138 -7.64 0.39 -3.38
N MET A 139 -8.56 -0.33 -4.00
CA MET A 139 -9.15 0.04 -5.29
C MET A 139 -10.66 -0.04 -5.21
N GLU A 140 -11.34 0.80 -5.99
CA GLU A 140 -12.79 0.88 -6.03
C GLU A 140 -13.26 0.99 -7.48
N THR A 141 -14.35 0.31 -7.79
CA THR A 141 -15.05 0.44 -9.07
C THR A 141 -16.56 0.36 -8.85
N LYS A 142 -17.32 0.72 -9.88
CA LYS A 142 -18.77 0.55 -9.91
C LYS A 142 -19.09 -0.45 -11.02
N LEU A 143 -19.82 -1.50 -10.66
CA LEU A 143 -20.26 -2.55 -11.58
C LEU A 143 -21.76 -2.42 -11.78
N PHE A 144 -22.18 -2.53 -13.05
CA PHE A 144 -23.58 -2.54 -13.42
C PHE A 144 -23.99 -3.99 -13.70
N PHE A 145 -25.13 -4.41 -13.16
CA PHE A 145 -25.69 -5.74 -13.41
C PHE A 145 -27.07 -5.54 -14.00
N GLU A 146 -27.28 -5.92 -15.27
CA GLU A 146 -28.60 -5.84 -15.89
C GLU A 146 -29.62 -6.60 -15.03
N GLY A 147 -30.65 -5.88 -14.57
CA GLY A 147 -31.79 -6.49 -13.91
C GLY A 147 -32.44 -7.51 -14.84
N GLN A 148 -32.77 -8.69 -14.33
CA GLN A 148 -33.66 -9.59 -15.08
C GLN A 148 -35.00 -8.84 -15.21
N GLU A 149 -35.38 -8.46 -16.43
CA GLU A 149 -36.77 -8.11 -16.71
C GLU A 149 -37.61 -9.33 -16.31
N GLU A 150 -38.45 -9.18 -15.26
CA GLU A 150 -39.45 -10.17 -14.84
C GLU A 150 -40.44 -10.50 -15.96
#